data_AF-A0A0R3EC50-F1
#
_entry.id   AF-A0A0R3EC50-F1
#
_cell.length_a   1.000
_cell.length_b   1.000
_cell.length_c   1.000
_cell.angle_alpha   90.00
_cell.angle_beta   90.00
_cell.angle_gamma   90.00
#
_symmetry.space_group_name_H-M   'P 1'
#
loop_
_entity.id
_entity.type
_entity.pdbx_description
1 polymer ?
#
loop_
_entity_poly.entity_id
_entity_poly.type
_entity_poly.pdbx_seq_one_letter_code
_entity_poly.pdbx_strand_id
1 'polypeptide(L)' 'MLISRLAIAASIALGASSALASQAPGVESGTASQTTQLVMAILVYGVSALVVGAGLIGALRGH' A
#
# COMPACT_ATOMS: atom_id res chain seq x y z
N MET A 1 9.27 -15.43 -16.46
CA MET A 1 8.22 -14.38 -16.33
C MET A 1 6.92 -14.85 -15.67
N LEU A 2 6.36 -16.02 -16.03
CA LEU A 2 5.09 -16.53 -15.44
C LEU A 2 5.14 -16.75 -13.92
N ILE A 3 6.27 -17.26 -13.41
CA ILE A 3 6.45 -17.58 -11.98
C ILE A 3 6.42 -16.31 -11.11
N SER A 4 7.01 -15.21 -11.60
CA SER A 4 6.98 -13.91 -10.90
C SER A 4 5.56 -13.34 -10.83
N ARG A 5 4.77 -13.45 -11.91
CA ARG A 5 3.37 -13.01 -11.91
C ARG A 5 2.51 -13.81 -10.95
N LEU A 6 2.72 -15.12 -10.86
CA LEU A 6 2.02 -15.98 -9.91
C LEU A 6 2.39 -15.64 -8.46
N ALA A 7 3.67 -15.39 -8.18
CA ALA A 7 4.13 -14.97 -6.86
C ALA A 7 3.54 -13.62 -6.42
N ILE A 8 3.46 -12.66 -7.35
CA ILE A 8 2.83 -11.35 -7.11
C ILE A 8 1.32 -11.51 -6.83
N ALA A 9 0.62 -12.29 -7.64
CA ALA A 9 -0.81 -12.56 -7.44
C ALA A 9 -1.10 -13.27 -6.12
N ALA A 10 -0.27 -14.25 -5.74
CA ALA A 10 -0.37 -14.95 -4.47
C ALA A 10 -0.12 -14.01 -3.27
N SER A 11 0.87 -13.12 -3.37
CA SER A 11 1.15 -12.12 -2.33
C SER A 11 0.01 -11.12 -2.16
N ILE A 12 -0.63 -10.69 -3.25
CA ILE A 12 -1.79 -9.79 -3.22
C ILE A 12 -3.01 -10.49 -2.60
N ALA A 13 -3.28 -11.75 -2.99
CA ALA A 13 -4.39 -12.53 -2.46
C ALA A 13 -4.25 -12.82 -0.96
N LEU A 14 -3.02 -13.13 -0.51
CA LEU A 14 -2.74 -13.37 0.91
C LEU A 14 -2.83 -12.08 1.74
N GLY A 15 -2.29 -10.97 1.22
CA GLY A 15 -2.38 -9.65 1.86
C GLY A 15 -3.81 -9.13 1.96
N ALA A 16 -4.64 -9.34 0.93
CA ALA A 16 -6.06 -9.02 0.96
C ALA A 16 -6.80 -9.82 2.05
N SER A 17 -6.59 -11.14 2.10
CA SER A 17 -7.21 -12.01 3.10
C SER A 17 -6.87 -11.59 4.54
N SER A 18 -5.62 -11.20 4.78
CA SER A 18 -5.17 -10.68 6.07
C SER A 18 -5.80 -9.33 6.43
N ALA A 19 -5.97 -8.44 5.45
CA ALA A 19 -6.60 -7.14 5.65
C ALA A 19 -8.08 -7.28 6.02
N LEU A 20 -8.81 -8.16 5.32
CA LEU A 20 -10.23 -8.45 5.60
C LEU A 20 -10.43 -9.09 6.98
N ALA A 21 -9.56 -10.02 7.40
CA ALA A 21 -9.64 -10.66 8.70
C ALA A 21 -9.36 -9.70 9.88
N SER A 22 -8.57 -8.64 9.64
CA SER A 22 -8.28 -7.61 10.65
C SER A 22 -9.40 -6.57 10.79
N GLN A 23 -10.42 -6.55 9.92
CA GLN A 23 -11.58 -5.66 10.00
C GLN A 23 -12.66 -6.21 10.95
N ALA A 24 -12.26 -6.75 12.10
CA ALA A 24 -13.21 -7.24 13.10
C ALA A 24 -14.28 -6.16 13.39
N PRO A 25 -15.57 -6.53 13.49
CA PRO A 25 -16.66 -5.56 13.65
C PRO A 25 -16.40 -4.67 14.88
N GLY A 26 -16.23 -3.37 14.66
CA GLY A 26 -15.92 -2.40 15.72
C GLY A 26 -14.92 -1.31 15.36
N VAL A 27 -14.30 -1.34 14.17
CA VAL A 27 -13.42 -0.25 13.71
C VAL A 27 -14.21 0.89 13.06
N GLU A 28 -15.22 1.42 13.75
CA GLU A 28 -15.61 2.80 13.44
C GLU A 28 -14.48 3.69 13.94
N SER A 29 -13.50 3.90 13.04
CA SER A 29 -12.38 4.80 13.28
C SER A 29 -12.97 6.19 13.53
N GLY A 30 -12.85 6.69 14.76
CA GLY A 30 -13.28 8.04 15.09
C GLY A 30 -12.71 9.01 14.06
N THR A 31 -13.59 9.65 13.30
CA THR A 31 -13.18 10.46 12.15
C THR A 31 -12.32 11.62 12.69
N ALA A 32 -10.99 11.52 12.54
CA ALA A 32 -10.14 12.68 12.74
C ALA A 32 -10.64 13.78 11.80
N SER A 33 -10.56 15.06 12.20
CA SER A 33 -11.04 16.16 11.35
C SER A 33 -10.56 15.98 9.90
N GLN A 34 -11.42 16.25 8.93
CA GLN A 34 -11.18 16.00 7.49
C GLN A 34 -9.82 16.52 7.02
N THR A 35 -9.37 17.64 7.58
CA THR A 35 -8.04 18.21 7.35
C THR A 35 -6.91 17.27 7.78
N THR A 36 -7.00 16.68 8.97
CA THR A 36 -6.01 15.73 9.48
C THR A 36 -5.94 14.47 8.62
N GLN A 37 -7.10 13.95 8.18
CA GLN A 37 -7.13 12.79 7.29
C GLN A 37 -6.48 13.11 5.93
N LEU A 38 -6.76 14.28 5.37
CA LEU A 38 -6.19 14.72 4.10
C LEU A 38 -4.67 14.94 4.20
N VAL A 39 -4.19 15.56 5.28
CA VAL A 39 -2.76 15.74 5.55
C VAL A 39 -2.07 14.39 5.68
N MET A 40 -2.64 13.46 6.47
CA MET A 40 -2.09 12.12 6.61
C MET A 40 -2.10 11.35 5.29
N ALA A 41 -3.17 11.45 4.50
CA ALA A 41 -3.24 10.84 3.18
C ALA A 41 -2.14 11.38 2.25
N ILE A 42 -1.96 12.70 2.17
CA ILE A 42 -0.93 13.31 1.32
C ILE A 42 0.47 12.85 1.77
N LEU A 43 0.73 12.84 3.08
CA LEU A 43 2.03 12.42 3.60
C LEU A 43 2.31 10.95 3.31
N VAL A 44 1.36 10.05 3.60
CA VAL A 44 1.55 8.61 3.39
C VAL A 44 1.65 8.27 1.91
N TYR A 45 0.68 8.70 1.10
CA TYR A 45 0.68 8.40 -0.34
C TYR A 45 1.80 9.14 -1.06
N GLY A 46 2.09 10.38 -0.69
CA GLY A 46 3.17 11.17 -1.28
C GLY A 46 4.55 10.55 -1.00
N VAL A 47 4.84 10.19 0.26
CA VAL A 47 6.10 9.52 0.62
C VAL A 47 6.18 8.15 -0.05
N SER A 48 5.10 7.37 -0.07
CA SER A 48 5.07 6.06 -0.74
C SER A 48 5.33 6.20 -2.24
N ALA A 49 4.75 7.19 -2.90
CA ALA A 49 4.97 7.47 -4.31
C ALA A 49 6.44 7.84 -4.60
N LEU A 50 7.08 8.62 -3.71
CA LEU A 50 8.51 8.93 -3.81
C LEU A 50 9.39 7.69 -3.64
N VAL A 51 9.10 6.85 -2.65
CA VAL A 51 9.87 5.61 -2.41
C VAL A 51 9.73 4.66 -3.60
N VAL A 52 8.51 4.43 -4.08
CA VAL A 52 8.24 3.56 -5.24
C VAL A 52 8.86 4.16 -6.50
N GLY A 53 8.72 5.46 -6.74
CA GLY A 53 9.29 6.15 -7.88
C GLY A 53 10.81 6.08 -7.89
N ALA A 54 11.47 6.36 -6.76
CA ALA A 54 12.91 6.24 -6.62
C ALA A 54 13.39 4.79 -6.80
N GLY A 55 12.67 3.82 -6.24
CA GLY A 55 12.95 2.40 -6.42
C GLY A 55 12.84 1.97 -7.89
N LEU A 56 11.83 2.44 -8.62
CA LEU A 56 11.65 2.17 -10.04
C LEU A 56 12.77 2.80 -10.89
N ILE A 57 13.14 4.04 -10.60
CA ILE A 57 14.26 4.71 -11.28
C ILE A 57 15.57 3.96 -11.03
N GLY A 58 15.80 3.53 -9.79
CA GLY A 58 16.96 2.71 -9.42
C GLY A 58 16.98 1.36 -10.15
N ALA A 59 15.84 0.68 -10.22
CA ALA A 59 15.71 -0.58 -10.97
C ALA A 59 16.05 -0.37 -12.45
N LEU A 60 15.44 0.61 -13.11
CA LEU A 60 15.68 0.92 -14.52
C LEU A 60 17.14 1.31 -14.84
N ARG A 61 17.86 1.87 -13.86
CA ARG A 61 19.25 2.31 -14.01
C ARG A 61 20.29 1.26 -13.60
N GLY A 62 19.88 0.23 -12.85
CA GLY A 62 20.71 -0.90 -12.44
C GLY A 62 20.65 -2.11 -13.40
N HIS A 63 19.80 -2.05 -14.42
CA HIS A 63 19.82 -2.91 -15.61
C HIS A 63 20.67 -2.29 -16.71
#